data_AF-A0A926K0B2-F1
#
_entry.id   AF-A0A926K0B2-F1
#
_cell.length_a   1.000
_cell.length_b   1.000
_cell.length_c   1.000
_cell.angle_alpha   90.00
_cell.angle_beta   90.00
_cell.angle_gamma   90.00
#
_symmetry.space_group_name_H-M   'P 1'
#
loop_
_entity.id
_entity.type
_entity.pdbx_description
1 polymer ?
#
loop_
_entity_poly.entity_id
_entity_poly.type
_entity_poly.pdbx_seq_one_letter_code
_entity_poly.pdbx_strand_id
1 'polypeptide(L)'
;MRYTYTDVTNHPDAVTPYPEVVTAFEELGWVRLGRVAFELEPRRLESVLKGYAAQDRVTFEAHLPDVATAVASPDETTLADVSWFWGSPSVRLATLTADGQLVETVREWDHRPAWPRNLARARRGMVVAEEIRRSHVPGRGRSIRVVHVDDPTGVSGVEWLWHEHARHVLAVAGHGPTAMTFATVEDAIALRRKAYAHDLRVSARVMWAHFAALLVAACLAGGVLGLTAPTTLPPLADVVVVAVVLVVGWWASPYVWRRLGYARWLRPRFR
;
A
#
# COMPACT_ATOMS: atom_id res chain seq x y z
N MET A 1 10.66 -2.23 11.04
CA MET A 1 10.24 -0.82 11.02
C MET A 1 8.96 -0.75 11.84
N ARG A 2 8.92 0.06 12.89
CA ARG A 2 7.76 0.15 13.78
C ARG A 2 7.04 1.44 13.41
N TYR A 3 5.93 1.30 12.70
CA TYR A 3 4.93 2.35 12.62
C TYR A 3 4.01 2.17 13.79
N THR A 4 3.51 3.26 14.33
CA THR A 4 2.56 3.22 15.43
C THR A 4 1.24 3.79 14.91
N TYR A 5 0.19 3.01 15.13
CA TYR A 5 -1.17 3.51 15.04
C TYR A 5 -1.62 3.80 16.46
N THR A 6 -2.00 5.04 16.72
CA THR A 6 -2.38 5.58 18.02
C THR A 6 -3.80 6.12 17.93
N ASP A 7 -4.60 5.88 18.96
CA ASP A 7 -5.89 6.53 19.10
C ASP A 7 -5.68 8.02 19.41
N VAL A 8 -6.21 8.88 18.56
CA VAL A 8 -6.19 10.34 18.72
C VAL A 8 -7.59 10.93 18.81
N THR A 9 -8.59 10.10 19.13
CA THR A 9 -10.00 10.51 19.24
C THR A 9 -10.18 11.69 20.20
N ASN A 10 -9.46 11.73 21.31
CA ASN A 10 -9.56 12.81 22.31
C ASN A 10 -8.49 13.90 22.16
N HIS A 11 -7.64 13.85 21.13
CA HIS A 11 -6.63 14.88 20.91
C HIS A 11 -7.25 16.13 20.25
N PRO A 12 -7.11 17.32 20.86
CA PRO A 12 -7.73 18.54 20.34
C PRO A 12 -7.11 19.00 19.00
N ASP A 13 -5.84 18.71 18.79
CA ASP A 13 -5.10 19.12 17.58
C ASP A 13 -5.24 18.15 16.40
N ALA A 14 -5.84 16.97 16.63
CA ALA A 14 -6.10 16.02 15.56
C ALA A 14 -7.28 16.53 14.74
N VAL A 15 -7.06 16.92 13.48
CA VAL A 15 -8.13 17.35 12.58
C VAL A 15 -8.64 16.15 11.79
N THR A 16 -9.97 15.99 11.69
CA THR A 16 -10.57 15.02 10.77
C THR A 16 -10.41 15.53 9.34
N PRO A 17 -9.65 14.85 8.47
CA PRO A 17 -9.61 15.23 7.07
C PRO A 17 -10.94 14.82 6.40
N TYR A 18 -11.44 15.68 5.51
CA TYR A 18 -12.65 15.46 4.73
C TYR A 18 -13.88 15.09 5.58
N PRO A 19 -14.30 15.97 6.53
CA PRO A 19 -15.46 15.72 7.38
C PRO A 19 -16.75 15.47 6.58
N GLU A 20 -16.88 16.06 5.39
CA GLU A 20 -18.01 15.85 4.49
C GLU A 20 -18.16 14.38 4.04
N VAL A 21 -17.06 13.68 3.82
CA VAL A 21 -17.08 12.24 3.48
C VAL A 21 -17.53 11.42 4.68
N VAL A 22 -17.06 11.79 5.88
CA VAL A 22 -17.48 11.14 7.13
C VAL A 22 -18.96 11.36 7.38
N THR A 23 -19.46 12.57 7.18
CA THR A 23 -20.89 12.89 7.28
C THR A 23 -21.72 12.11 6.26
N ALA A 24 -21.25 11.95 5.03
CA ALA A 24 -21.92 11.12 4.03
C ALA A 24 -22.04 9.64 4.47
N PHE A 25 -21.04 9.08 5.15
CA PHE A 25 -21.16 7.76 5.80
C PHE A 25 -22.20 7.77 6.93
N GLU A 26 -22.16 8.77 7.81
CA GLU A 26 -23.08 8.90 8.95
C GLU A 26 -24.55 9.04 8.49
N GLU A 27 -24.81 9.73 7.37
CA GLU A 27 -26.13 9.83 6.74
C GLU A 27 -26.66 8.47 6.22
N LEU A 28 -25.75 7.55 5.89
CA LEU A 28 -26.07 6.16 5.54
C LEU A 28 -26.19 5.24 6.77
N GLY A 29 -26.16 5.80 7.98
CA GLY A 29 -26.29 5.09 9.24
C GLY A 29 -24.99 4.49 9.78
N TRP A 30 -23.83 4.83 9.19
CA TRP A 30 -22.55 4.39 9.72
C TRP A 30 -22.22 5.11 11.03
N VAL A 31 -21.49 4.45 11.92
CA VAL A 31 -21.16 4.94 13.25
C VAL A 31 -19.69 5.31 13.32
N ARG A 32 -19.39 6.53 13.78
CA ARG A 32 -18.01 6.97 14.02
C ARG A 32 -17.42 6.25 15.23
N LEU A 33 -16.32 5.53 15.00
CA LEU A 33 -15.59 4.82 16.05
C LEU A 33 -14.56 5.70 16.74
N GLY A 34 -13.90 6.59 15.98
CA GLY A 34 -12.85 7.44 16.49
C GLY A 34 -11.89 7.94 15.43
N ARG A 35 -10.71 8.41 15.87
CA ARG A 35 -9.64 8.94 15.01
C ARG A 35 -8.34 8.21 15.30
N VAL A 36 -7.67 7.78 14.24
CA VAL A 36 -6.43 7.00 14.30
C VAL A 36 -5.31 7.78 13.63
N ALA A 37 -4.24 8.09 14.36
CA ALA A 37 -3.04 8.69 13.81
C ALA A 37 -2.04 7.62 13.37
N PHE A 38 -1.44 7.82 12.21
CA PHE A 38 -0.28 7.09 11.75
C PHE A 38 0.99 7.92 11.99
N GLU A 39 1.85 7.40 12.85
CA GLU A 39 3.08 8.09 13.25
C GLU A 39 4.35 7.42 12.71
N LEU A 40 5.24 8.26 12.20
CA LEU A 40 6.60 7.93 11.80
C LEU A 40 7.59 8.33 12.89
N GLU A 41 8.59 7.49 13.14
CA GLU A 41 9.72 7.85 14.00
C GLU A 41 10.42 9.12 13.46
N PRO A 42 10.73 10.15 14.28
CA PRO A 42 11.21 11.46 13.80
C PRO A 42 12.41 11.39 12.86
N ARG A 43 13.42 10.57 13.19
CA ARG A 43 14.61 10.37 12.34
C ARG A 43 14.26 9.81 10.95
N ARG A 44 13.23 8.98 10.88
CA ARG A 44 12.75 8.39 9.61
C ARG A 44 11.96 9.42 8.83
N LEU A 45 11.09 10.15 9.51
CA LEU A 45 10.31 11.22 8.90
C LEU A 45 11.24 12.23 8.20
N GLU A 46 12.28 12.70 8.88
CA GLU A 46 13.25 13.63 8.30
C GLU A 46 13.93 13.04 7.04
N SER A 47 14.31 11.75 7.08
CA SER A 47 14.89 11.05 5.93
C SER A 47 13.91 10.92 4.76
N VAL A 48 12.61 10.74 5.04
CA VAL A 48 11.55 10.64 4.03
C VAL A 48 11.35 12.00 3.36
N LEU A 49 11.21 13.05 4.18
CA LEU A 49 10.97 14.43 3.75
C LEU A 49 12.11 15.03 2.92
N LYS A 50 13.37 14.72 3.24
CA LYS A 50 14.55 15.10 2.44
C LYS A 50 14.49 14.64 0.98
N GLY A 51 13.75 13.56 0.71
CA GLY A 51 13.55 13.02 -0.62
C GLY A 51 12.68 13.90 -1.53
N TYR A 52 11.77 14.71 -0.96
CA TYR A 52 10.79 15.48 -1.73
C TYR A 52 11.34 16.80 -2.26
N ALA A 53 10.64 17.38 -3.24
CA ALA A 53 10.81 18.78 -3.60
C ALA A 53 10.28 19.69 -2.48
N ALA A 54 10.73 20.94 -2.40
CA ALA A 54 10.38 21.84 -1.30
C ALA A 54 8.86 22.03 -1.14
N GLN A 55 8.14 22.22 -2.24
CA GLN A 55 6.68 22.38 -2.23
C GLN A 55 5.97 21.10 -1.75
N ASP A 56 6.30 19.95 -2.33
CA ASP A 56 5.74 18.65 -1.95
C ASP A 56 6.03 18.31 -0.47
N ARG A 57 7.21 18.70 0.02
CA ARG A 57 7.60 18.52 1.42
C ARG A 57 6.69 19.32 2.35
N VAL A 58 6.46 20.60 2.06
CA VAL A 58 5.56 21.46 2.86
C VAL A 58 4.15 20.87 2.88
N THR A 59 3.65 20.43 1.72
CA THR A 59 2.35 19.75 1.65
C THR A 59 2.31 18.48 2.48
N PHE A 60 3.36 17.64 2.43
CA PHE A 60 3.44 16.42 3.25
C PHE A 60 3.46 16.77 4.74
N GLU A 61 4.35 17.68 5.15
CA GLU A 61 4.51 18.11 6.55
C GLU A 61 3.22 18.65 7.15
N ALA A 62 2.43 19.39 6.38
CA ALA A 62 1.14 19.94 6.82
C ALA A 62 0.07 18.89 7.14
N HIS A 63 0.25 17.65 6.70
CA HIS A 63 -0.69 16.54 6.91
C HIS A 63 -0.08 15.43 7.79
N LEU A 64 0.93 15.78 8.59
CA LEU A 64 1.52 14.89 9.58
C LEU A 64 1.13 15.30 11.01
N PRO A 65 0.80 14.34 11.89
CA PRO A 65 0.59 12.92 11.59
C PRO A 65 -0.61 12.71 10.66
N ASP A 66 -0.58 11.65 9.85
CA ASP A 66 -1.72 11.32 8.98
C ASP A 66 -2.85 10.75 9.87
N VAL A 67 -3.90 11.53 10.04
CA VAL A 67 -5.06 11.18 10.85
C VAL A 67 -6.14 10.61 9.94
N ALA A 68 -6.62 9.42 10.28
CA ALA A 68 -7.80 8.82 9.66
C ALA A 68 -8.98 8.88 10.63
N THR A 69 -10.16 9.24 10.14
CA THR A 69 -11.42 8.99 10.87
C THR A 69 -11.90 7.60 10.52
N ALA A 70 -12.14 6.77 11.53
CA ALA A 70 -12.68 5.43 11.38
C ALA A 70 -14.19 5.44 11.64
N VAL A 71 -14.96 4.89 10.71
CA VAL A 71 -16.40 4.68 10.81
C VAL A 71 -16.72 3.21 10.54
N ALA A 72 -17.72 2.65 11.22
CA ALA A 72 -18.22 1.29 11.03
C ALA A 72 -19.59 1.28 10.37
N SER A 73 -19.86 0.27 9.55
CA SER A 73 -21.18 0.03 8.98
C SER A 73 -22.23 -0.23 10.07
N PRO A 74 -23.54 -0.07 9.77
CA PRO A 74 -24.60 -0.29 10.75
C PRO A 74 -24.61 -1.69 11.40
N ASP A 75 -24.11 -2.70 10.69
CA ASP A 75 -23.96 -4.09 11.15
C ASP A 75 -22.57 -4.37 11.75
N GLU A 76 -21.73 -3.35 11.87
CA GLU A 76 -20.36 -3.37 12.39
C GLU A 76 -19.39 -4.27 11.60
N THR A 77 -19.78 -4.84 10.45
CA THR A 77 -18.93 -5.81 9.72
C THR A 77 -17.94 -5.19 8.73
N THR A 78 -18.09 -3.91 8.45
CA THR A 78 -17.25 -3.15 7.53
C THR A 78 -16.73 -1.91 8.24
N LEU A 79 -15.43 -1.67 8.11
CA LEU A 79 -14.80 -0.46 8.57
C LEU A 79 -14.40 0.41 7.38
N ALA A 80 -14.72 1.70 7.43
CA ALA A 80 -14.18 2.69 6.49
C ALA A 80 -13.21 3.62 7.21
N ASP A 81 -12.01 3.73 6.64
CA ASP A 81 -11.03 4.73 7.03
C ASP A 81 -11.07 5.89 6.02
N VAL A 82 -11.33 7.09 6.50
CA VAL A 82 -11.26 8.34 5.73
C VAL A 82 -10.05 9.13 6.20
N SER A 83 -9.06 9.28 5.32
CA SER A 83 -7.82 10.02 5.61
C SER A 83 -7.44 10.94 4.46
N TRP A 84 -6.35 11.68 4.65
CA TRP A 84 -5.80 12.50 3.58
C TRP A 84 -4.87 11.72 2.66
N PHE A 85 -4.95 12.01 1.36
CA PHE A 85 -3.93 11.57 0.42
C PHE A 85 -3.73 12.56 -0.73
N TRP A 86 -2.65 13.35 -0.64
CA TRP A 86 -2.14 14.22 -1.71
C TRP A 86 -3.17 15.15 -2.36
N GLY A 87 -4.05 15.76 -1.56
CA GLY A 87 -5.07 16.70 -2.04
C GLY A 87 -6.41 16.06 -2.39
N SER A 88 -6.57 14.76 -2.10
CA SER A 88 -7.82 14.03 -2.27
C SER A 88 -8.17 13.18 -1.04
N PRO A 89 -9.47 12.85 -0.81
CA PRO A 89 -9.85 11.93 0.25
C PRO A 89 -9.40 10.50 -0.06
N SER A 90 -8.63 9.89 0.84
CA SER A 90 -8.36 8.45 0.78
C SER A 90 -9.43 7.72 1.58
N VAL A 91 -10.34 7.07 0.88
CA VAL A 91 -11.40 6.25 1.47
C VAL A 91 -11.09 4.77 1.25
N ARG A 92 -11.05 4.00 2.34
CA ARG A 92 -10.79 2.56 2.32
C ARG A 92 -11.81 1.84 3.17
N LEU A 93 -12.64 1.04 2.52
CA LEU A 93 -13.52 0.08 3.18
C LEU A 93 -12.76 -1.23 3.36
N ALA A 94 -12.96 -1.87 4.51
CA ALA A 94 -12.31 -3.11 4.87
C ALA A 94 -13.25 -4.00 5.68
N THR A 95 -13.34 -5.26 5.26
CA THR A 95 -13.95 -6.35 6.03
C THR A 95 -12.88 -7.38 6.33
N LEU A 96 -12.83 -7.84 7.57
CA LEU A 96 -11.97 -8.93 7.99
C LEU A 96 -12.84 -10.15 8.29
N THR A 97 -12.58 -11.24 7.60
CA THR A 97 -13.29 -12.50 7.83
C THR A 97 -12.68 -13.27 9.01
N ALA A 98 -13.46 -14.20 9.59
CA ALA A 98 -13.03 -15.01 10.73
C ALA A 98 -11.80 -15.90 10.45
N ASP A 99 -11.61 -16.36 9.21
CA ASP A 99 -10.41 -17.09 8.76
C ASP A 99 -9.20 -16.17 8.51
N GLY A 100 -9.39 -14.86 8.70
CA GLY A 100 -8.34 -13.86 8.68
C GLY A 100 -8.05 -13.26 7.30
N GLN A 101 -8.91 -13.50 6.31
CA GLN A 101 -8.85 -12.84 5.01
C GLN A 101 -9.31 -11.38 5.13
N LEU A 102 -8.48 -10.47 4.63
CA LEU A 102 -8.76 -9.05 4.58
C LEU A 102 -9.28 -8.68 3.19
N VAL A 103 -10.52 -8.22 3.10
CA VAL A 103 -11.11 -7.73 1.85
C VAL A 103 -11.18 -6.22 1.94
N GLU A 104 -10.58 -5.51 0.99
CA GLU A 104 -10.56 -4.05 0.95
C GLU A 104 -11.13 -3.53 -0.36
N THR A 105 -11.93 -2.47 -0.28
CA THR A 105 -12.30 -1.65 -1.44
C THR A 105 -11.79 -0.24 -1.19
N VAL A 106 -10.99 0.27 -2.12
CA VAL A 106 -10.29 1.54 -1.98
C VAL A 106 -10.77 2.45 -3.10
N ARG A 107 -11.16 3.67 -2.74
CA ARG A 107 -11.43 4.71 -3.71
C ARG A 107 -10.13 5.03 -4.48
N GLU A 108 -10.21 5.10 -5.80
CA GLU A 108 -9.07 5.51 -6.62
C GLU A 108 -8.63 6.93 -6.27
N TRP A 109 -7.32 7.16 -6.26
CA TRP A 109 -6.77 8.50 -6.03
C TRP A 109 -6.95 9.37 -7.27
N ASP A 110 -7.35 10.62 -7.09
CA ASP A 110 -7.56 11.58 -8.19
C ASP A 110 -6.28 11.90 -8.95
N HIS A 111 -5.15 11.80 -8.25
CA HIS A 111 -3.86 12.18 -8.79
C HIS A 111 -2.77 11.26 -8.32
N ARG A 112 -1.71 11.20 -9.13
CA ARG A 112 -0.48 10.53 -8.76
C ARG A 112 0.17 11.32 -7.62
N PRO A 113 0.40 10.70 -6.44
CA PRO A 113 1.07 11.37 -5.33
C PRO A 113 2.41 11.96 -5.79
N ALA A 114 2.93 12.94 -5.08
CA ALA A 114 4.31 13.34 -5.31
C ALA A 114 5.23 12.16 -4.97
N TRP A 115 6.32 12.06 -5.72
CA TRP A 115 7.35 11.05 -5.49
C TRP A 115 8.63 11.75 -5.06
N PRO A 116 9.47 11.10 -4.24
CA PRO A 116 10.82 11.58 -3.97
C PRO A 116 11.57 11.88 -5.28
N ARG A 117 12.41 12.92 -5.27
CA ARG A 117 13.17 13.40 -6.44
C ARG A 117 13.97 12.29 -7.11
N ASN A 118 14.60 11.41 -6.34
CA ASN A 118 15.36 10.26 -6.84
C ASN A 118 14.49 9.17 -7.49
N LEU A 119 13.17 9.20 -7.29
CA LEU A 119 12.21 8.28 -7.88
C LEU A 119 11.23 8.98 -8.85
N ALA A 120 11.45 10.25 -9.20
CA ALA A 120 10.56 11.01 -10.07
C ALA A 120 10.35 10.34 -11.45
N ARG A 121 11.36 9.63 -11.97
CA ARG A 121 11.24 8.89 -13.24
C ARG A 121 10.24 7.73 -13.13
N ALA A 122 10.16 7.07 -11.98
CA ALA A 122 9.22 5.98 -11.75
C ALA A 122 7.76 6.45 -11.78
N ARG A 123 7.49 7.67 -11.30
CA ARG A 123 6.15 8.29 -11.30
C ARG A 123 5.51 8.36 -12.69
N ARG A 124 6.31 8.52 -13.75
CA ARG A 124 5.80 8.65 -15.13
C ARG A 124 5.10 7.39 -15.62
N GLY A 125 5.61 6.22 -15.24
CA GLY A 125 5.02 4.93 -15.61
C GLY A 125 4.20 4.29 -14.49
N MET A 126 3.67 5.08 -13.56
CA MET A 126 2.83 4.57 -12.47
C MET A 126 1.36 4.60 -12.88
N VAL A 127 0.69 3.47 -12.76
CA VAL A 127 -0.77 3.36 -12.84
C VAL A 127 -1.29 3.40 -11.40
N VAL A 128 -2.19 4.34 -11.09
CA VAL A 128 -2.70 4.59 -9.72
C VAL A 128 -3.35 3.33 -9.16
N ALA A 129 -4.29 2.74 -9.89
CA ALA A 129 -4.97 1.52 -9.47
C ALA A 129 -4.02 0.32 -9.25
N GLU A 130 -2.88 0.24 -9.95
CA GLU A 130 -1.88 -0.81 -9.70
C GLU A 130 -1.08 -0.55 -8.42
N GLU A 131 -0.72 0.71 -8.16
CA GLU A 131 0.01 1.10 -6.95
C GLU A 131 -0.86 0.86 -5.70
N ILE A 132 -2.15 1.21 -5.75
CA ILE A 132 -3.09 0.93 -4.65
C ILE A 132 -3.20 -0.59 -4.40
N ARG A 133 -3.19 -1.40 -5.48
CA ARG A 133 -3.27 -2.87 -5.42
C ARG A 133 -1.92 -3.56 -5.17
N ARG A 134 -0.84 -2.83 -4.85
CA ARG A 134 0.51 -3.44 -4.75
C ARG A 134 0.64 -4.60 -3.76
N SER A 135 -0.25 -4.68 -2.77
CA SER A 135 -0.32 -5.72 -1.74
C SER A 135 -1.51 -6.67 -1.91
N HIS A 136 -2.21 -6.59 -3.05
CA HIS A 136 -3.27 -7.51 -3.43
C HIS A 136 -2.73 -8.92 -3.64
N VAL A 137 -3.14 -9.86 -2.78
CA VAL A 137 -2.79 -11.29 -2.89
C VAL A 137 -3.99 -12.11 -2.40
N PRO A 138 -5.05 -12.25 -3.23
CA PRO A 138 -6.37 -12.72 -2.79
C PRO A 138 -6.31 -14.14 -2.21
N GLY A 139 -5.58 -15.04 -2.87
CA GLY A 139 -5.33 -16.41 -2.38
C GLY A 139 -4.38 -16.50 -1.18
N ARG A 140 -3.93 -15.38 -0.61
CA ARG A 140 -3.08 -15.33 0.61
C ARG A 140 -3.59 -14.31 1.61
N GLY A 141 -4.91 -14.16 1.70
CA GLY A 141 -5.58 -13.45 2.80
C GLY A 141 -5.66 -11.94 2.65
N ARG A 142 -5.43 -11.36 1.45
CA ARG A 142 -5.76 -9.94 1.21
C ARG A 142 -6.25 -9.70 -0.21
N SER A 143 -7.50 -9.30 -0.35
CA SER A 143 -8.07 -8.83 -1.62
C SER A 143 -8.25 -7.32 -1.59
N ILE A 144 -8.00 -6.65 -2.71
CA ILE A 144 -8.05 -5.18 -2.83
C ILE A 144 -8.72 -4.88 -4.17
N ARG A 145 -9.86 -4.21 -4.12
CA ARG A 145 -10.54 -3.65 -5.28
C ARG A 145 -10.34 -2.14 -5.28
N VAL A 146 -10.10 -1.58 -6.45
CA VAL A 146 -10.01 -0.12 -6.63
C VAL A 146 -11.25 0.31 -7.39
N VAL A 147 -11.92 1.35 -6.90
CA VAL A 147 -13.19 1.84 -7.45
C VAL A 147 -13.03 3.33 -7.74
N HIS A 148 -13.39 3.72 -8.96
CA HIS A 148 -13.52 5.13 -9.30
C HIS A 148 -14.84 5.68 -8.76
N VAL A 149 -14.79 6.87 -8.15
CA VAL A 149 -15.96 7.55 -7.58
C VAL A 149 -15.90 9.00 -8.03
N ASP A 150 -16.92 9.43 -8.78
CA ASP A 150 -16.96 10.77 -9.39
C ASP A 150 -17.16 11.88 -8.34
N ASP A 151 -18.04 11.65 -7.36
CA ASP A 151 -18.26 12.53 -6.21
C ASP A 151 -17.98 11.78 -4.90
N PRO A 152 -16.73 11.77 -4.42
CA PRO A 152 -16.37 11.07 -3.19
C PRO A 152 -16.90 11.76 -1.92
N THR A 153 -17.36 13.02 -2.03
CA THR A 153 -17.83 13.83 -0.89
C THR A 153 -19.33 13.72 -0.66
N GLY A 154 -20.08 13.35 -1.69
CA GLY A 154 -21.51 13.14 -1.61
C GLY A 154 -21.90 11.74 -1.15
N VAL A 155 -23.11 11.63 -0.57
CA VAL A 155 -23.74 10.37 -0.15
C VAL A 155 -23.74 9.34 -1.26
N SER A 156 -24.06 9.75 -2.50
CA SER A 156 -24.13 8.83 -3.64
C SER A 156 -22.79 8.14 -3.96
N GLY A 157 -21.66 8.84 -3.80
CA GLY A 157 -20.35 8.25 -4.04
C GLY A 157 -19.93 7.31 -2.92
N VAL A 158 -20.26 7.64 -1.68
CA VAL A 158 -20.04 6.76 -0.52
C VAL A 158 -20.91 5.51 -0.61
N GLU A 159 -22.19 5.65 -0.96
CA GLU A 159 -23.12 4.55 -1.19
C GLU A 159 -22.63 3.62 -2.31
N TRP A 160 -22.18 4.18 -3.43
CA TRP A 160 -21.57 3.41 -4.53
C TRP A 160 -20.34 2.63 -4.06
N LEU A 161 -19.45 3.27 -3.30
CA LEU A 161 -18.25 2.62 -2.77
C LEU A 161 -18.59 1.47 -1.81
N TRP A 162 -19.61 1.65 -0.96
CA TRP A 162 -20.13 0.61 -0.09
C TRP A 162 -20.75 -0.55 -0.88
N HIS A 163 -21.58 -0.26 -1.87
CA HIS A 163 -22.17 -1.27 -2.76
C HIS A 163 -21.09 -2.12 -3.43
N GLU A 164 -20.06 -1.49 -4.00
CA GLU A 164 -18.93 -2.19 -4.59
C GLU A 164 -18.12 -2.99 -3.59
N HIS A 165 -18.03 -2.52 -2.33
CA HIS A 165 -17.42 -3.29 -1.26
C HIS A 165 -18.22 -4.55 -0.92
N ALA A 166 -19.54 -4.45 -0.75
CA ALA A 166 -20.39 -5.61 -0.48
C ALA A 166 -20.27 -6.66 -1.59
N ARG A 167 -20.30 -6.23 -2.87
CA ARG A 167 -20.06 -7.13 -4.01
C ARG A 167 -18.67 -7.77 -3.98
N HIS A 168 -17.66 -7.03 -3.56
CA HIS A 168 -16.30 -7.55 -3.45
C HIS A 168 -16.15 -8.58 -2.33
N VAL A 169 -16.74 -8.32 -1.15
CA VAL A 169 -16.78 -9.27 -0.03
C VAL A 169 -17.47 -10.56 -0.46
N LEU A 170 -18.66 -10.46 -1.06
CA LEU A 170 -19.39 -11.63 -1.56
C LEU A 170 -18.59 -12.43 -2.60
N ALA A 171 -17.88 -11.76 -3.50
CA ALA A 171 -17.08 -12.43 -4.52
C ALA A 171 -15.83 -13.14 -3.96
N VAL A 172 -15.27 -12.66 -2.85
CA VAL A 172 -14.01 -13.15 -2.29
C VAL A 172 -14.22 -14.16 -1.16
N ALA A 173 -15.13 -13.85 -0.24
CA ALA A 173 -15.47 -14.70 0.90
C ALA A 173 -16.57 -15.73 0.56
N GLY A 174 -17.36 -15.48 -0.49
CA GLY A 174 -18.56 -16.28 -0.77
C GLY A 174 -19.59 -16.13 0.35
N HIS A 175 -20.35 -17.20 0.60
CA HIS A 175 -21.27 -17.31 1.75
C HIS A 175 -20.60 -17.92 3.00
N GLY A 176 -19.28 -18.13 2.98
CA GLY A 176 -18.56 -19.06 3.87
C GLY A 176 -18.15 -18.49 5.23
N PRO A 177 -17.20 -17.55 5.30
CA PRO A 177 -16.68 -17.07 6.57
C PRO A 177 -17.41 -15.82 7.07
N THR A 178 -17.81 -15.85 8.34
CA THR A 178 -18.42 -14.73 9.06
C THR A 178 -17.47 -13.54 9.12
N ALA A 179 -17.97 -12.35 8.81
CA ALA A 179 -17.23 -11.11 9.03
C ALA A 179 -17.03 -10.86 10.54
N MET A 180 -15.84 -10.38 10.91
CA MET A 180 -15.59 -9.84 12.24
C MET A 180 -16.32 -8.51 12.38
N THR A 181 -16.78 -8.21 13.60
CA THR A 181 -17.38 -6.92 13.93
C THR A 181 -16.33 -5.93 14.42
N PHE A 182 -16.59 -4.64 14.20
CA PHE A 182 -15.76 -3.50 14.59
C PHE A 182 -16.63 -2.54 15.41
N ALA A 183 -16.43 -2.51 16.72
CA ALA A 183 -17.23 -1.68 17.64
C ALA A 183 -16.43 -0.52 18.23
N THR A 184 -15.10 -0.56 18.12
CA THR A 184 -14.21 0.37 18.81
C THR A 184 -13.09 0.89 17.90
N VAL A 185 -12.50 2.03 18.27
CA VAL A 185 -11.32 2.57 17.57
C VAL A 185 -10.11 1.62 17.68
N GLU A 186 -10.03 0.84 18.76
CA GLU A 186 -9.03 -0.22 18.93
C GLU A 186 -9.15 -1.30 17.85
N ASP A 187 -10.37 -1.66 17.43
CA ASP A 187 -10.59 -2.60 16.35
C ASP A 187 -10.10 -2.03 15.01
N ALA A 188 -10.33 -0.73 14.77
CA ALA A 188 -9.78 -0.01 13.63
C ALA A 188 -8.24 -0.06 13.61
N ILE A 189 -7.62 0.22 14.75
CA ILE A 189 -6.16 0.14 14.94
C ILE A 189 -5.64 -1.28 14.68
N ALA A 190 -6.33 -2.30 15.20
CA ALA A 190 -5.97 -3.70 15.01
C ALA A 190 -6.04 -4.10 13.52
N LEU A 191 -7.10 -3.67 12.82
CA LEU A 191 -7.27 -3.90 11.38
C LEU A 191 -6.15 -3.23 10.57
N ARG A 192 -5.85 -1.96 10.84
CA ARG A 192 -4.76 -1.20 10.20
C ARG A 192 -3.40 -1.87 10.43
N ARG A 193 -3.13 -2.34 11.65
CA ARG A 193 -1.91 -3.11 11.97
C ARG A 193 -1.85 -4.42 11.18
N LYS A 194 -2.96 -5.15 11.05
CA LYS A 194 -3.04 -6.39 10.26
C LYS A 194 -2.81 -6.14 8.78
N ALA A 195 -3.46 -5.13 8.21
CA ALA A 195 -3.27 -4.69 6.82
C ALA A 195 -1.82 -4.30 6.54
N TYR A 196 -1.20 -3.55 7.46
CA TYR A 196 0.20 -3.16 7.36
C TYR A 196 1.16 -4.36 7.48
N ALA A 197 0.90 -5.29 8.40
CA ALA A 197 1.68 -6.53 8.52
C ALA A 197 1.57 -7.41 7.25
N HIS A 198 0.43 -7.39 6.56
CA HIS A 198 0.28 -8.04 5.27
C HIS A 198 1.13 -7.35 4.18
N ASP A 199 1.06 -6.02 4.06
CA ASP A 199 1.89 -5.25 3.12
C ASP A 199 3.40 -5.48 3.34
N LEU A 200 3.83 -5.55 4.61
CA LEU A 200 5.19 -5.94 5.00
C LEU A 200 5.58 -7.32 4.43
N ARG A 201 4.74 -8.33 4.64
CA ARG A 201 4.97 -9.71 4.21
C ARG A 201 4.99 -9.83 2.69
N VAL A 202 4.07 -9.18 1.98
CA VAL A 202 4.04 -9.19 0.52
C VAL A 202 5.30 -8.51 -0.03
N SER A 203 5.65 -7.34 0.49
CA SER A 203 6.86 -6.63 0.08
C SER A 203 8.12 -7.49 0.28
N ALA A 204 8.25 -8.16 1.44
CA ALA A 204 9.37 -9.04 1.73
C ALA A 204 9.44 -10.23 0.76
N ARG A 205 8.31 -10.90 0.50
CA ARG A 205 8.23 -12.03 -0.43
C ARG A 205 8.57 -11.61 -1.86
N VAL A 206 8.08 -10.47 -2.32
CA VAL A 206 8.41 -9.93 -3.64
C VAL A 206 9.93 -9.69 -3.72
N MET A 207 10.54 -9.05 -2.73
CA MET A 207 12.00 -8.86 -2.71
C MET A 207 12.76 -10.19 -2.77
N TRP A 208 12.36 -11.18 -1.97
CA TRP A 208 12.98 -12.51 -1.97
C TRP A 208 12.82 -13.24 -3.30
N ALA A 209 11.64 -13.18 -3.93
CA ALA A 209 11.40 -13.81 -5.22
C ALA A 209 12.30 -13.22 -6.32
N HIS A 210 12.49 -11.89 -6.32
CA HIS A 210 13.40 -11.24 -7.27
C HIS A 210 14.86 -11.62 -6.99
N PHE A 211 15.26 -11.64 -5.72
CA PHE A 211 16.61 -12.08 -5.35
C PHE A 211 16.86 -13.55 -5.78
N ALA A 212 15.91 -14.45 -5.54
CA ALA A 212 16.01 -15.84 -5.98
C ALA A 212 16.07 -15.97 -7.51
N ALA A 213 15.26 -15.21 -8.24
CA ALA A 213 15.30 -15.20 -9.70
C ALA A 213 16.66 -14.71 -10.24
N LEU A 214 17.25 -13.70 -9.63
CA LEU A 214 18.60 -13.23 -9.97
C LEU A 214 19.66 -14.30 -9.69
N LEU A 215 19.58 -15.01 -8.58
CA LEU A 215 20.49 -16.12 -8.27
C LEU A 215 20.36 -17.26 -9.28
N VAL A 216 19.14 -17.67 -9.62
CA VAL A 216 18.90 -18.73 -10.62
C VAL A 216 19.45 -18.30 -11.98
N ALA A 217 19.19 -17.06 -12.41
CA ALA A 217 19.72 -16.54 -13.66
C ALA A 217 21.27 -16.53 -13.68
N ALA A 218 21.90 -16.12 -12.58
CA ALA A 218 23.35 -16.15 -12.44
C ALA A 218 23.92 -17.58 -12.49
N CYS A 219 23.28 -18.54 -11.81
CA CYS A 219 23.68 -19.95 -11.83
C CYS A 219 23.54 -20.57 -13.23
N LEU A 220 22.41 -20.33 -13.92
CA LEU A 220 22.20 -20.83 -15.28
C LEU A 220 23.22 -20.22 -16.25
N ALA A 221 23.49 -18.92 -16.15
CA ALA A 221 24.47 -18.26 -16.97
C ALA A 221 25.89 -18.83 -16.73
N GLY A 222 26.28 -19.02 -15.46
CA GLY A 222 27.56 -19.64 -15.10
C GLY A 222 27.68 -21.10 -15.56
N GLY A 223 26.60 -21.88 -15.46
CA GLY A 223 26.56 -23.28 -15.90
C GLY A 223 26.69 -23.42 -17.42
N VAL A 224 25.97 -22.59 -18.19
CA VAL A 224 26.10 -22.56 -19.66
C VAL A 224 27.53 -22.19 -20.06
N LEU A 225 28.13 -21.17 -19.43
CA LEU A 225 29.52 -20.81 -19.70
C LEU A 225 30.51 -21.95 -19.43
N GLY A 226 30.35 -22.67 -18.32
CA GLY A 226 31.22 -23.79 -17.98
C GLY A 226 31.14 -24.94 -18.98
N LEU A 227 30.01 -25.12 -19.66
CA LEU A 227 29.79 -26.17 -20.66
C LEU A 227 30.25 -25.76 -22.07
N THR A 228 30.17 -24.48 -22.42
CA THR A 228 30.45 -24.00 -23.78
C THR A 228 31.81 -23.33 -23.95
N ALA A 229 32.57 -23.12 -22.89
CA ALA A 229 33.90 -22.52 -22.98
C ALA A 229 34.93 -23.56 -23.46
N PRO A 230 35.46 -23.47 -24.69
CA PRO A 230 36.75 -24.09 -24.98
C PRO A 230 37.78 -23.48 -24.03
N THR A 231 38.73 -24.29 -23.55
CA THR A 231 39.75 -23.94 -22.53
C THR A 231 40.65 -22.74 -22.89
N THR A 232 40.42 -22.09 -24.04
CA THR A 232 41.22 -21.02 -24.63
C THR A 232 40.50 -19.68 -24.80
N LEU A 233 39.22 -19.53 -24.46
CA LEU A 233 38.49 -18.24 -24.57
C LEU A 233 37.85 -17.76 -23.23
N PRO A 234 38.64 -17.55 -22.16
CA PRO A 234 38.13 -17.07 -20.89
C PRO A 234 37.46 -15.67 -20.90
N PRO A 235 37.91 -14.65 -21.66
CA PRO A 235 37.38 -13.29 -21.48
C PRO A 235 35.98 -13.07 -22.09
N LEU A 236 35.59 -13.83 -23.11
CA LEU A 236 34.27 -13.69 -23.75
C LEU A 236 33.15 -14.33 -22.93
N ALA A 237 33.47 -15.41 -22.21
CA ALA A 237 32.55 -16.06 -21.29
C ALA A 237 32.14 -15.09 -20.16
N ASP A 238 33.11 -14.44 -19.53
CA ASP A 238 32.86 -13.44 -18.48
C ASP A 238 31.98 -12.28 -18.98
N VAL A 239 32.21 -11.80 -20.20
CA VAL A 239 31.40 -10.74 -20.81
C VAL A 239 29.96 -11.18 -21.04
N VAL A 240 29.70 -12.44 -21.42
CA VAL A 240 28.33 -12.96 -21.62
C VAL A 240 27.60 -13.15 -20.30
N VAL A 241 28.25 -13.65 -19.24
CA VAL A 241 27.61 -13.70 -17.90
C VAL A 241 27.32 -12.30 -17.40
N VAL A 242 28.26 -11.37 -17.52
CA VAL A 242 28.03 -9.97 -17.15
C VAL A 242 26.90 -9.41 -17.99
N ALA A 243 26.84 -9.67 -19.29
CA ALA A 243 25.74 -9.22 -20.15
C ALA A 243 24.39 -9.84 -19.77
N VAL A 244 24.30 -11.13 -19.43
CA VAL A 244 23.05 -11.77 -18.99
C VAL A 244 22.61 -11.25 -17.63
N VAL A 245 23.54 -11.11 -16.67
CA VAL A 245 23.26 -10.50 -15.36
C VAL A 245 22.85 -9.04 -15.53
N LEU A 246 23.48 -8.31 -16.46
CA LEU A 246 23.10 -6.93 -16.77
C LEU A 246 21.77 -6.87 -17.52
N VAL A 247 21.43 -7.79 -18.40
CA VAL A 247 20.17 -7.80 -19.16
C VAL A 247 19.00 -8.25 -18.28
N VAL A 248 19.16 -9.31 -17.49
CA VAL A 248 18.16 -9.72 -16.48
C VAL A 248 18.06 -8.65 -15.40
N GLY A 249 19.20 -8.11 -14.96
CA GLY A 249 19.27 -6.97 -14.05
C GLY A 249 18.64 -5.71 -14.63
N TRP A 250 18.76 -5.45 -15.93
CA TRP A 250 18.20 -4.31 -16.67
C TRP A 250 16.70 -4.50 -16.92
N TRP A 251 16.24 -5.70 -17.22
CA TRP A 251 14.84 -6.00 -17.48
C TRP A 251 14.05 -6.05 -16.17
N ALA A 252 14.62 -6.64 -15.12
CA ALA A 252 14.08 -6.55 -13.77
C ALA A 252 14.27 -5.16 -13.15
N SER A 253 15.24 -4.36 -13.62
CA SER A 253 15.67 -3.09 -13.04
C SER A 253 14.54 -2.07 -12.82
N PRO A 254 13.68 -1.73 -13.80
CA PRO A 254 12.68 -0.69 -13.59
C PRO A 254 11.69 -1.06 -12.48
N TYR A 255 11.32 -2.34 -12.36
CA TYR A 255 10.40 -2.84 -11.35
C TYR A 255 11.09 -3.10 -10.01
N VAL A 256 12.27 -3.71 -10.03
CA VAL A 256 13.10 -3.99 -8.85
C VAL A 256 13.66 -2.70 -8.27
N TRP A 257 14.19 -1.76 -9.04
CA TRP A 257 14.62 -0.44 -8.55
C TRP A 257 13.45 0.44 -8.12
N ARG A 258 12.25 0.30 -8.72
CA ARG A 258 11.05 0.92 -8.15
C ARG A 258 10.73 0.34 -6.79
N ARG A 259 10.61 -0.99 -6.68
CA ARG A 259 10.28 -1.69 -5.43
C ARG A 259 11.38 -1.53 -4.37
N LEU A 260 12.65 -1.61 -4.72
CA LEU A 260 13.81 -1.41 -3.84
C LEU A 260 14.02 0.07 -3.53
N GLY A 261 13.83 0.99 -4.48
CA GLY A 261 13.87 2.43 -4.23
C GLY A 261 12.78 2.84 -3.29
N TYR A 262 11.57 2.33 -3.49
CA TYR A 262 10.42 2.50 -2.62
C TYR A 262 10.60 1.80 -1.27
N ALA A 263 11.14 0.57 -1.24
CA ALA A 263 11.44 -0.14 0.01
C ALA A 263 12.59 0.50 0.78
N ARG A 264 13.61 1.06 0.13
CA ARG A 264 14.70 1.83 0.77
C ARG A 264 14.20 3.17 1.28
N TRP A 265 13.30 3.82 0.55
CA TRP A 265 12.71 5.10 0.93
C TRP A 265 11.70 4.95 2.07
N LEU A 266 10.78 3.98 2.00
CA LEU A 266 9.88 3.67 3.11
C LEU A 266 10.57 2.95 4.26
N ARG A 267 11.65 2.18 4.05
CA ARG A 267 12.28 1.34 5.10
C ARG A 267 13.80 1.45 5.04
N PRO A 268 14.42 2.44 5.72
CA PRO A 268 15.87 2.64 5.66
C PRO A 268 16.68 1.66 6.54
N ARG A 269 16.19 0.42 6.75
CA ARG A 269 16.99 -0.73 7.26
C ARG A 269 17.66 -1.52 6.13
N PHE A 270 17.38 -1.18 4.87
CA PHE A 270 18.00 -1.76 3.67
C PHE A 270 19.10 -0.87 3.07
N ARG A 271 19.73 -0.05 3.92
CA ARG A 271 20.99 0.63 3.64
C ARG A 271 22.11 -0.18 4.24
#